data_AF-H1LNQ6-F1
#
_entry.id   AF-H1LNQ6-F1
#
_cell.length_a   1.000
_cell.length_b   1.000
_cell.length_c   1.000
_cell.angle_alpha   90.00
_cell.angle_beta   90.00
_cell.angle_gamma   90.00
#
_symmetry.space_group_name_H-M   'P 1'
#
loop_
_entity.id
_entity.type
_entity.pdbx_description
1 polymer ?
#
loop_
_entity_poly.entity_id
_entity_poly.type
_entity_poly.pdbx_seq_one_letter_code
_entity_poly.pdbx_strand_id
1 'polypeptide(L)' 'MYGKGEVNGHRRLGVLLTRDISVEKALKKVERAYVKLDVKL' A
#
# COMPACT_ATOMS: atom_id res chain seq x y z
N MET A 1 -0.52 1.23 12.88
CA MET A 1 -0.02 2.26 11.92
C MET A 1 1.35 2.66 12.41
N TYR A 2 2.40 2.56 11.58
CA TYR A 2 3.78 2.82 12.02
C TYR A 2 3.92 4.29 12.43
N GLY A 3 4.08 4.55 13.73
CA GLY A 3 4.16 5.89 14.31
C GLY A 3 5.40 6.63 13.85
N LYS A 4 5.32 7.35 12.73
CA LYS A 4 6.33 8.30 12.29
C LYS A 4 5.67 9.66 12.10
N GLY A 5 6.10 10.60 12.93
CA GLY A 5 5.47 11.91 13.10
C GLY A 5 5.61 12.85 11.91
N GLU A 6 6.52 12.62 10.96
CA GLU A 6 6.69 13.42 9.73
C GLU A 6 7.67 12.71 8.78
N VAL A 7 7.47 12.84 7.46
CA VAL A 7 8.28 12.15 6.45
C VAL A 7 8.80 13.14 5.41
N ASN A 8 10.06 13.55 5.57
CA ASN A 8 10.83 14.29 4.56
C ASN A 8 11.43 13.30 3.54
N GLY A 9 10.81 13.18 2.36
CA GLY A 9 11.31 12.44 1.18
C GLY A 9 10.56 11.15 0.80
N HIS A 10 10.97 10.49 -0.29
CA HIS A 10 10.42 9.20 -0.77
C HIS A 10 10.75 8.05 0.20
N ARG A 11 9.99 7.93 1.28
CA ARG A 11 10.13 6.85 2.25
C ARG A 11 8.96 5.88 2.11
N ARG A 12 9.21 4.58 2.31
CA ARG A 12 8.14 3.56 2.35
C ARG A 12 7.24 3.82 3.57
N LEU A 13 6.05 4.35 3.33
CA LEU A 13 5.06 4.73 4.34
C LEU A 13 4.23 3.55 4.87
N GLY A 14 4.15 2.46 4.11
CA GLY A 14 3.41 1.27 4.48
C GLY A 14 3.65 0.11 3.51
N VAL A 15 3.02 -1.02 3.81
CA VAL A 15 2.96 -2.19 2.92
C VAL A 15 1.50 -2.60 2.77
N LEU A 16 1.06 -2.83 1.53
CA LEU A 16 -0.23 -3.42 1.23
C LEU A 16 -0.06 -4.93 1.17
N LEU A 17 -0.86 -5.65 1.95
CA LEU A 17 -0.89 -7.10 1.97
C LEU A 17 -2.29 -7.56 1.57
N THR A 18 -2.35 -8.59 0.73
CA THR A 18 -3.60 -9.25 0.37
C THR A 18 -3.39 -10.75 0.24
N ARG A 19 -4.48 -11.50 0.36
CA ARG A 19 -4.55 -12.93 0.07
C ARG A 19 -5.61 -13.15 -1.00
N ASP A 20 -5.36 -14.09 -1.90
CA ASP A 20 -6.32 -14.58 -2.89
C ASP A 20 -5.93 -15.98 -3.35
N ILE A 21 -6.76 -16.62 -4.17
CA ILE A 21 -6.56 -18.02 -4.59
C ILE A 21 -5.36 -18.22 -5.53
N SER A 22 -4.89 -17.15 -6.18
CA SER A 22 -3.69 -17.15 -7.00
C SER A 22 -2.90 -15.87 -6.83
N VAL A 23 -1.62 -15.91 -7.18
CA VAL A 23 -0.71 -14.77 -7.12
C VAL A 23 -1.20 -13.64 -8.04
N GLU A 24 -1.69 -13.94 -9.26
CA GLU A 24 -2.18 -12.87 -10.15
C GLU A 24 -3.42 -12.16 -9.61
N LYS A 25 -4.31 -12.91 -8.95
CA LYS A 25 -5.51 -12.33 -8.34
C LYS A 25 -5.16 -11.47 -7.14
N ALA A 26 -4.21 -11.92 -6.31
CA ALA A 26 -3.67 -11.13 -5.22
C ALA A 26 -3.03 -9.83 -5.76
N LEU A 27 -2.19 -9.92 -6.80
CA LEU A 27 -1.53 -8.75 -7.40
C LEU A 27 -2.55 -7.72 -7.90
N LYS A 28 -3.54 -8.14 -8.69
CA LYS A 28 -4.60 -7.23 -9.19
C LYS A 28 -5.38 -6.55 -8.07
N LYS A 29 -5.56 -7.21 -6.93
CA LYS A 29 -6.25 -6.65 -5.77
C LYS A 29 -5.41 -5.56 -5.10
N VAL A 30 -4.09 -5.79 -4.96
CA VAL A 30 -3.16 -4.76 -4.45
C VAL A 30 -3.10 -3.57 -5.38
N GLU A 31 -2.99 -3.78 -6.70
CA GLU A 31 -2.93 -2.69 -7.69
C GLU A 31 -4.15 -1.78 -7.61
N ARG A 32 -5.35 -2.37 -7.52
CA ARG A 32 -6.59 -1.61 -7.32
C ARG A 32 -6.60 -0.82 -6.01
N ALA A 33 -6.08 -1.42 -4.93
CA ALA A 33 -5.99 -0.76 -3.63
C ALA A 33 -4.98 0.40 -3.66
N TYR A 34 -3.86 0.22 -4.36
CA TYR A 34 -2.82 1.24 -4.52
C TYR A 34 -3.34 2.45 -5.32
N VAL A 35 -4.03 2.22 -6.44
CA VAL A 35 -4.62 3.31 -7.26
C VAL A 35 -5.67 4.12 -6.49
N LYS A 36 -6.39 3.48 -5.55
CA LYS A 36 -7.37 4.14 -4.70
C LYS A 36 -6.76 4.77 -3.44
N LEU A 37 -5.48 4.53 -3.16
CA LEU A 37 -4.84 5.00 -1.95
C LEU A 37 -4.46 6.48 -2.14
N ASP A 38 -5.31 7.37 -1.62
CA ASP A 38 -4.97 8.79 -1.51
C ASP A 38 -4.07 8.98 -0.28
N VAL A 39 -2.77 9.21 -0.52
CA VAL A 39 -1.82 9.52 0.55
C VAL A 39 -1.83 11.02 0.75
N LYS A 40 -2.61 11.50 1.72
CA LYS A 40 -2.49 12.87 2.23
C LYS A 40 -1.20 12.98 3.03
N LEU A 41 -0.28 13.78 2.51
CA LEU A 41 0.95 14.23 3.18
C LEU A 41 0.62 15.18 4.33
#